data_AF-A0A4Q7FTG9-F1
#
_entry.id   AF-A0A4Q7FTG9-F1
#
_cell.length_a   1.000
_cell.length_b   1.000
_cell.length_c   1.000
_cell.angle_alpha   90.00
_cell.angle_beta   90.00
_cell.angle_gamma   90.00
#
_symmetry.space_group_name_H-M   'P 1'
#
loop_
_entity.id
_entity.type
_entity.pdbx_description
1 polymer ?
#
loop_
_entity_poly.entity_id
_entity_poly.type
_entity_poly.pdbx_seq_one_letter_code
_entity_poly.pdbx_strand_id
1 'polypeptide(L)' 'MVRGKYTREAAATLLRFAKSTSDPNLAAALVEKAADLNERVGDLALSSKDESGTAAREQKQ' A
#
# COMPACT_ATOMS: atom_id res chain seq x y z
N MET A 1 -12.32 -8.14 0.16
CA MET A 1 -11.06 -7.42 0.46
C MET A 1 -9.87 -8.27 0.04
N VAL A 2 -9.44 -8.19 -1.22
CA VAL A 2 -8.40 -9.08 -1.77
C VAL A 2 -7.17 -8.30 -2.26
N ARG A 3 -7.31 -7.00 -2.58
CA ARG A 3 -6.22 -6.21 -3.18
C ARG A 3 -5.06 -5.87 -2.21
N GLY A 4 -5.35 -5.58 -0.93
CA GLY A 4 -4.32 -5.06 0.01
C GLY A 4 -3.36 -6.09 0.61
N LYS A 5 -3.70 -7.39 0.57
CA LYS A 5 -2.82 -8.45 1.09
C LYS A 5 -1.66 -8.76 0.13
N TYR A 6 -1.99 -8.90 -1.16
CA TYR A 6 -0.99 -9.15 -2.20
C TYR A 6 0.09 -8.07 -2.26
N THR A 7 -0.27 -6.83 -1.94
CA THR A 7 0.66 -5.72 -2.05
C THR A 7 1.68 -5.66 -0.89
N ARG A 8 1.30 -6.07 0.33
CA ARG A 8 2.27 -6.26 1.42
C ARG A 8 3.22 -7.43 1.15
N GLU A 9 2.70 -8.51 0.57
CA GLU A 9 3.52 -9.67 0.19
C GLU A 9 4.52 -9.30 -0.93
N ALA A 10 4.11 -8.46 -1.88
CA ALA A 10 5.00 -7.94 -2.92
C ALA A 10 6.11 -7.05 -2.34
N ALA A 11 5.79 -6.12 -1.42
CA ALA A 11 6.80 -5.30 -0.75
C ALA A 11 7.79 -6.15 0.07
N ALA A 12 7.31 -7.16 0.79
CA ALA A 12 8.16 -8.08 1.53
C ALA A 12 9.09 -8.90 0.61
N THR A 13 8.61 -9.28 -0.58
CA THR A 13 9.40 -10.00 -1.58
C THR A 13 10.52 -9.12 -2.15
N LEU A 14 10.21 -7.85 -2.48
CA LEU A 14 11.19 -6.87 -2.93
C LEU A 14 12.30 -6.65 -1.88
N LEU A 15 11.94 -6.54 -0.60
CA LEU A 15 12.90 -6.43 0.50
C LEU A 15 13.77 -7.68 0.65
N ARG A 16 13.20 -8.88 0.50
CA ARG A 16 13.98 -10.13 0.50
C ARG A 16 14.99 -10.18 -0.64
N PHE A 17 14.59 -9.71 -1.82
CA PHE A 17 15.46 -9.66 -2.98
C PHE A 17 16.57 -8.62 -2.80
N ALA A 18 16.25 -7.46 -2.23
CA ALA A 18 17.22 -6.42 -1.88
C ALA A 18 18.31 -6.92 -0.91
N LYS A 19 17.94 -7.81 0.03
CA LYS A 19 18.87 -8.42 0.99
C LYS A 19 19.71 -9.56 0.38
N SER A 20 19.27 -10.13 -0.73
CA SER A 20 19.95 -11.24 -1.42
C SER A 20 20.84 -10.78 -2.55
N THR A 21 20.71 -9.52 -3.00
CA THR A 21 21.59 -8.95 -4.02
C THR A 21 22.81 -8.30 -3.38
N SER A 22 23.97 -8.47 -4.01
CA SER A 22 25.23 -7.84 -3.61
C SER A 22 25.43 -6.47 -4.27
N ASP A 23 24.54 -6.08 -5.19
CA ASP A 23 24.61 -4.80 -5.88
C ASP A 23 23.94 -3.70 -5.03
N PRO A 24 24.70 -2.74 -4.49
CA PRO A 24 24.13 -1.71 -3.61
C PRO A 24 23.14 -0.80 -4.34
N ASN A 25 23.37 -0.53 -5.64
CA ASN A 25 22.45 0.25 -6.48
C ASN A 25 21.11 -0.48 -6.69
N LEU A 26 21.15 -1.81 -6.89
CA LEU A 26 19.96 -2.61 -7.08
C LEU A 26 19.19 -2.77 -5.77
N ALA A 27 19.88 -2.98 -4.66
CA ALA A 27 19.29 -3.04 -3.33
C ALA A 27 18.53 -1.75 -2.99
N ALA A 28 19.13 -0.58 -3.24
CA ALA A 28 18.51 0.72 -3.01
C ALA A 28 17.22 0.89 -3.84
N ALA A 29 17.28 0.56 -5.13
CA ALA A 29 16.12 0.66 -6.02
C ALA A 29 14.97 -0.25 -5.57
N LEU A 30 15.26 -1.47 -5.10
CA LEU A 30 14.25 -2.41 -4.59
C LEU A 30 13.61 -1.93 -3.30
N VAL A 31 14.39 -1.34 -2.38
CA VAL A 31 13.88 -0.77 -1.13
C VAL A 31 12.96 0.42 -1.42
N GLU A 32 13.35 1.33 -2.31
CA GLU A 32 12.53 2.46 -2.73
C GLU A 32 11.20 2.01 -3.35
N LYS A 33 11.25 1.01 -4.24
CA LYS A 33 10.06 0.46 -4.89
C LYS A 33 9.14 -0.26 -3.90
N ALA A 34 9.70 -0.92 -2.88
CA ALA A 34 8.93 -1.53 -1.81
C ALA A 34 8.23 -0.48 -0.93
N ALA A 35 8.88 0.67 -0.68
CA ALA A 35 8.31 1.78 0.08
C ALA A 35 7.17 2.45 -0.67
N ASP A 36 7.37 2.82 -1.95
CA ASP A 36 6.33 3.40 -2.82
C ASP A 36 5.10 2.47 -2.91
N LEU A 37 5.34 1.17 -3.06
CA LEU A 37 4.27 0.19 -3.12
C LEU A 37 3.46 0.12 -1.82
N ASN A 38 4.09 0.30 -0.66
CA ASN A 38 3.41 0.33 0.63
C ASN A 38 2.65 1.65 0.87
N GLU A 39 3.20 2.78 0.41
CA GLU A 39 2.52 4.09 0.45
C GLU A 39 1.26 4.08 -0.42
N ARG A 40 1.33 3.53 -1.64
CA ARG A 40 0.17 3.39 -2.53
C ARG A 40 -0.93 2.50 -1.95
N VAL A 41 -0.57 1.52 -1.13
CA VAL A 41 -1.55 0.71 -0.38
C VAL A 41 -2.17 1.50 0.76
N GLY A 42 -1.35 2.28 1.48
CA GLY A 42 -1.83 3.20 2.50
C GLY A 42 -2.84 4.17 1.90
N ASP A 43 -2.50 4.79 0.78
CA ASP A 43 -3.35 5.73 0.06
C ASP A 43 -4.63 5.08 -0.48
N LEU A 44 -4.57 3.89 -1.09
CA LEU A 44 -5.78 3.15 -1.51
C LEU A 44 -6.66 2.74 -0.32
N ALA A 45 -6.06 2.38 0.81
CA ALA A 45 -6.79 1.99 2.02
C ALA A 45 -7.45 3.19 2.70
N LEU A 46 -6.86 4.39 2.56
CA LEU A 46 -7.42 5.66 3.01
C LEU A 46 -8.51 6.15 2.05
N SER A 47 -8.26 6.12 0.73
CA SER A 47 -9.23 6.51 -0.30
C SER A 47 -10.49 5.64 -0.33
N SER A 48 -10.39 4.36 0.07
CA SER A 48 -11.57 3.49 0.25
C SER A 48 -12.33 3.75 1.57
N LYS A 49 -11.80 4.55 2.49
CA LYS A 49 -12.38 4.78 3.82
C LYS A 49 -13.21 6.07 3.91
N ASP A 50 -13.22 6.86 2.83
CA ASP A 50 -13.99 8.10 2.69
C ASP A 50 -15.29 7.94 1.85
N GLU A 51 -15.78 6.71 1.65
CA GLU A 51 -17.08 6.41 1.04
C GLU A 51 -18.02 5.69 2.04
N SER A 52 -18.12 6.18 3.28
CA SER A 52 -19.30 5.97 4.12
C SER A 52 -19.26 6.84 5.38
N GLY A 53 -20.07 7.89 5.38
CA GLY A 53 -20.64 8.43 6.61
C GLY A 53 -20.54 9.94 6.80
N THR A 54 -21.37 10.70 6.08
CA THR A 54 -22.33 11.66 6.69
C THR A 54 -23.16 12.34 5.59
N ALA A 55 -24.29 11.74 5.24
CA ALA A 55 -25.47 12.48 4.78
C ALA A 55 -26.70 11.84 5.43
N ALA A 56 -26.76 11.92 6.76
CA ALA A 56 -28.01 11.87 7.48
C ALA A 56 -28.81 13.10 7.05
N ARG A 57 -29.56 12.98 5.94
CA ARG A 57 -30.56 13.98 5.58
C ARG A 57 -31.75 13.74 6.50
N GLU A 58 -31.82 14.61 7.51
CA GLU A 58 -32.90 14.73 8.47
C GLU A 58 -34.28 14.43 7.87
N GLN A 59 -35.01 13.61 8.64
CA GLN A 59 -36.45 13.55 8.66
C GLN A 59 -37.03 14.97 8.67
N LYS A 60 -37.93 15.27 7.74
CA LYS A 60 -39.02 16.21 8.04
C LYS A 60 -40.32 15.50 7.71
N GLN A 61 -41.09 15.33 8.78
CA GLN A 61 -42.46 14.82 8.85
C GLN A 61 -43.39 15.53 7.86
#